data_AF-A0A2N8TD69-F1
#
_entry.id   AF-A0A2N8TD69-F1
#
_cell.length_a   1.000
_cell.length_b   1.000
_cell.length_c   1.000
_cell.angle_alpha   90.00
_cell.angle_beta   90.00
_cell.angle_gamma   90.00
#
_symmetry.space_group_name_H-M   'P 1'
#
loop_
_entity.id
_entity.type
_entity.pdbx_description
1 polymer ?
#
loop_
_entity_poly.entity_id
_entity_poly.type
_entity_poly.pdbx_seq_one_letter_code
_entity_poly.pdbx_strand_id
1 'polypeptide(L)' 'MTQPFELPHFYLPHPARLNPHLDEARAHSTEWAREMGMLEGSGVWERADLDAHDYGLLCAYTHPD' A
#
# COMPACT_ATOMS: atom_id res chain seq x y z
N MET A 1 17.72 -13.44 -1.08
CA MET A 1 17.73 -12.11 -1.75
C MET A 1 19.10 -11.49 -1.53
N THR A 2 19.76 -11.01 -2.57
CA THR A 2 21.03 -10.29 -2.45
C THR A 2 20.72 -8.81 -2.33
N GLN A 3 20.95 -8.20 -1.15
CA GLN A 3 20.96 -6.75 -1.04
C GLN A 3 22.36 -6.25 -1.48
N PRO A 4 22.48 -5.45 -2.54
CA PRO A 4 23.80 -5.04 -3.04
C PRO A 4 24.49 -3.99 -2.17
N PHE A 5 23.76 -3.33 -1.27
CA PHE A 5 24.25 -2.31 -0.35
C PHE A 5 23.34 -2.21 0.89
N GLU A 6 23.78 -1.47 1.90
CA GLU A 6 22.97 -1.11 3.07
C GLU A 6 22.26 0.23 2.86
N LEU A 7 21.00 0.32 3.26
CA LEU A 7 20.26 1.59 3.19
C LEU A 7 20.95 2.67 4.04
N PRO A 8 21.11 3.90 3.52
CA PRO A 8 21.70 4.98 4.31
C PRO A 8 20.72 5.46 5.39
N HIS A 9 21.22 6.29 6.30
CA HIS A 9 20.36 7.02 7.22
C HIS A 9 19.61 8.14 6.47
N PHE A 10 18.28 8.06 6.43
CA PHE A 10 17.44 9.09 5.81
C PHE A 10 17.16 10.24 6.79
N TYR A 11 17.31 11.48 6.32
CA TYR A 11 16.88 12.65 7.09
C TYR A 11 15.37 12.85 6.96
N LEU A 12 14.65 12.86 8.09
CA LEU A 12 13.20 12.98 8.16
C LEU A 12 12.84 14.22 9.00
N PRO A 13 12.64 15.41 8.39
CA PRO A 13 12.39 16.65 9.13
C PRO A 13 11.05 16.67 9.87
N HIS A 14 10.09 15.86 9.42
CA HIS A 14 8.73 15.80 9.96
C HIS A 14 8.30 14.34 10.17
N PRO A 15 7.71 13.99 11.31
CA PRO A 15 7.17 12.66 11.53
C PRO A 15 5.89 12.47 10.70
N ALA A 16 5.69 11.25 10.19
CA ALA A 16 4.45 10.89 9.52
C ALA A 16 3.28 10.81 10.51
N ARG A 17 2.08 11.14 10.03
CA ARG A 17 0.81 10.89 10.71
C ARG A 17 0.05 9.82 9.94
N LEU A 18 -0.82 9.09 10.62
CA LEU A 18 -1.59 8.02 10.00
C LEU A 18 -3.08 8.36 10.07
N ASN A 19 -3.74 8.33 8.92
CA ASN A 19 -5.19 8.50 8.83
C ASN A 19 -5.91 7.41 9.67
N PRO A 20 -6.87 7.77 10.54
CA PRO A 20 -7.59 6.79 11.37
C PRO A 20 -8.50 5.85 10.56
N HIS A 21 -8.76 6.13 9.28
CA HIS A 21 -9.63 5.37 8.39
C HIS A 21 -8.88 4.33 7.52
N LEU A 22 -7.65 3.95 7.91
CA LEU A 22 -6.81 3.01 7.16
C LEU A 22 -7.52 1.69 6.82
N ASP A 23 -8.15 1.04 7.79
CA ASP A 23 -8.74 -0.28 7.57
C ASP A 23 -9.96 -0.22 6.65
N GLU A 24 -10.69 0.90 6.66
CA GLU A 24 -11.76 1.17 5.71
C GLU A 24 -11.20 1.32 4.30
N ALA A 25 -10.12 2.10 4.13
CA ALA A 25 -9.47 2.29 2.84
C ALA A 25 -8.93 0.97 2.26
N ARG A 26 -8.36 0.08 3.11
CA ARG A 26 -7.91 -1.26 2.69
C ARG A 26 -9.06 -2.13 2.22
N ALA A 27 -10.16 -2.18 2.97
CA ALA A 27 -11.32 -2.97 2.61
C ALA A 27 -11.94 -2.49 1.29
N HIS A 28 -12.17 -1.18 1.17
CA HIS A 28 -12.79 -0.58 -0.01
C HIS A 28 -11.93 -0.73 -1.27
N SER A 29 -10.63 -0.43 -1.18
CA SER A 29 -9.73 -0.53 -2.34
C SER A 29 -9.54 -1.96 -2.85
N THR A 30 -9.54 -2.95 -1.94
CA THR A 30 -9.48 -4.37 -2.32
C THR A 30 -10.72 -4.79 -3.10
N GLU A 31 -11.91 -4.38 -2.64
CA GLU A 31 -13.15 -4.70 -3.35
C GLU A 31 -13.18 -4.01 -4.72
N TRP A 32 -12.85 -2.73 -4.77
CA TRP A 32 -12.77 -1.99 -6.02
C TRP A 32 -11.80 -2.62 -7.03
N ALA A 33 -10.61 -3.05 -6.59
CA ALA A 33 -9.64 -3.71 -7.48
C ALA A 33 -10.19 -5.02 -8.06
N ARG A 34 -10.96 -5.79 -7.28
CA ARG A 34 -11.65 -6.99 -7.75
C ARG A 34 -12.73 -6.63 -8.78
N GLU A 35 -13.58 -5.66 -8.48
CA GLU A 35 -14.64 -5.20 -9.38
C GLU A 35 -14.09 -4.69 -10.72
N MET A 36 -12.92 -4.06 -10.68
CA MET A 36 -12.23 -3.55 -11.87
C MET A 36 -11.45 -4.63 -12.64
N GLY A 37 -11.46 -5.88 -12.19
CA GLY A 37 -10.75 -6.98 -12.85
C GLY A 37 -9.22 -6.85 -12.79
N MET A 38 -8.69 -6.21 -11.74
CA MET A 38 -7.25 -5.99 -11.57
C MET A 38 -6.53 -7.16 -10.87
N LEU A 39 -7.28 -8.12 -10.31
CA LEU A 39 -6.76 -9.24 -9.52
C LEU A 39 -6.80 -10.55 -10.31
N GLU A 40 -7.35 -11.62 -9.74
CA GLU A 40 -7.38 -12.96 -10.33
C GLU A 40 -7.88 -12.91 -11.78
N GLY A 41 -7.07 -13.40 -12.72
CA GLY A 41 -7.39 -13.39 -14.16
C GLY A 41 -6.93 -12.13 -14.92
N SER A 42 -6.36 -11.13 -14.24
CA SER A 42 -5.74 -9.96 -14.88
C SER A 42 -4.43 -10.28 -15.61
N GLY A 43 -3.75 -11.36 -15.19
CA GLY A 43 -2.39 -11.70 -15.65
C GLY A 43 -1.30 -10.77 -15.08
N VAL A 44 -1.65 -9.90 -14.13
CA VAL A 44 -0.74 -8.91 -13.54
C VAL A 44 -0.61 -9.10 -12.04
N TRP A 45 -1.74 -9.07 -11.31
CA TRP A 45 -1.76 -9.20 -9.86
C TRP A 45 -2.76 -10.25 -9.41
N GLU A 46 -2.44 -10.91 -8.30
CA GLU A 46 -3.38 -11.62 -7.45
C GLU A 46 -3.68 -10.78 -6.21
N ARG A 47 -4.72 -11.13 -5.44
CA ARG A 47 -5.00 -10.40 -4.19
C ARG A 47 -3.80 -10.32 -3.25
N ALA A 48 -2.98 -11.37 -3.18
CA ALA A 48 -1.78 -11.39 -2.35
C ALA A 48 -0.75 -10.32 -2.75
N ASP A 49 -0.66 -9.98 -4.03
CA ASP A 49 0.23 -8.91 -4.50
C ASP A 49 -0.30 -7.55 -4.06
N LEU A 50 -1.61 -7.31 -4.19
CA LEU A 50 -2.24 -6.08 -3.73
C LEU A 50 -2.06 -5.88 -2.22
N ASP A 51 -2.31 -6.94 -1.43
CA ASP A 51 -2.13 -6.91 0.03
C ASP A 51 -0.66 -6.66 0.41
N ALA A 52 0.30 -7.18 -0.37
CA ALA A 52 1.73 -6.96 -0.14
C ALA A 52 2.20 -5.54 -0.51
N HIS A 53 1.59 -4.91 -1.52
CA HIS A 53 1.87 -3.51 -1.87
C HIS A 53 1.24 -2.51 -0.90
N ASP A 54 0.11 -2.85 -0.26
CA ASP A 54 -0.62 -2.08 0.75
C ASP A 54 -0.84 -0.60 0.38
N TYR A 55 -1.51 -0.36 -0.74
CA TYR A 55 -1.83 1.00 -1.20
C TYR A 55 -2.75 1.76 -0.23
N GLY A 56 -3.54 1.05 0.59
CA GLY A 56 -4.29 1.66 1.69
C GLY A 56 -3.37 2.37 2.69
N LEU A 57 -2.29 1.72 3.11
CA LEU A 57 -1.29 2.30 4.02
C LEU A 57 -0.54 3.47 3.39
N LEU A 58 -0.18 3.37 2.11
CA LEU A 58 0.41 4.49 1.35
C LEU A 58 -0.50 5.73 1.40
N CYS A 59 -1.78 5.57 1.06
CA CYS A 59 -2.74 6.66 1.06
C CYS A 59 -2.98 7.22 2.47
N ALA A 60 -3.09 6.36 3.49
CA ALA A 60 -3.29 6.78 4.88
C ALA A 60 -2.12 7.58 5.45
N TYR A 61 -0.88 7.32 5.02
CA TYR A 61 0.28 8.14 5.40
C TYR A 61 0.38 9.46 4.63
N THR A 62 -0.07 9.49 3.38
CA THR A 62 0.02 10.68 2.51
C THR A 62 -1.16 11.63 2.67
N HIS A 63 -2.29 11.15 3.19
CA HIS A 63 -3.51 11.91 3.45
C HIS A 63 -4.00 11.65 4.88
N PRO A 64 -3.31 12.18 5.92
CA PRO A 64 -3.58 11.83 7.32
C PRO A 64 -4.81 12.50 7.95
N ASP A 65 -5.50 13.37 7.23
CA ASP A 65 -6.73 14.11 7.61
C ASP A 65 -7.81 13.93 6.53
#